data_AF-A1B7J5-F1
#
_entry.id   AF-A1B7J5-F1
#
_cell.length_a   1.000
_cell.length_b   1.000
_cell.length_c   1.000
_cell.angle_alpha   90.00
_cell.angle_beta   90.00
_cell.angle_gamma   90.00
#
_symmetry.space_group_name_H-M   'P 1'
#
loop_
_entity.id
_entity.type
_entity.pdbx_description
1 polymer ?
#
loop_
_entity_poly.entity_id
_entity_poly.type
_entity_poly.pdbx_seq_one_letter_code
_entity_poly.pdbx_strand_id
1 'polypeptide(L)'
;MTTENETALIEALSKVTTATLTTVLLKKGLRNVWLRGAAPLNPGQPRLVGRAFTLRFVPAREDLATPESWSSPISTRAAIEAMPEGCICVTDAMGVSDAGIFGDILCARMKKRGVAALVTDGVVRDVAGVRATGLPVWCSGVAAPPSVAGLTFVNWQEPVACGGVAVYPGDMIVVDDDGAVLIPAALVEEVAAQATEQERLEGWIMDQVDQGVPLPGLYPPNAENKAKYAAFKAGQP
;
A
#
# COMPACT_ATOMS: atom_id res chain seq x y z
N MET A 1 -9.45 -5.25 -17.95
CA MET A 1 -9.90 -3.93 -17.46
C MET A 1 -9.41 -2.89 -18.45
N THR A 2 -10.24 -1.94 -18.89
CA THR A 2 -9.80 -0.84 -19.75
C THR A 2 -8.98 0.16 -18.93
N THR A 3 -8.09 0.91 -19.58
CA THR A 3 -7.30 1.96 -18.90
C THR A 3 -8.20 3.03 -18.25
N GLU A 4 -9.35 3.32 -18.84
CA GLU A 4 -10.35 4.24 -18.27
C GLU A 4 -10.96 3.72 -16.96
N ASN A 5 -11.28 2.42 -16.89
CA ASN A 5 -11.83 1.82 -15.67
C ASN A 5 -10.78 1.76 -14.56
N GLU A 6 -9.51 1.46 -14.90
CA GLU A 6 -8.41 1.48 -13.93
C GLU A 6 -8.21 2.87 -13.31
N THR A 7 -8.20 3.92 -14.13
CA THR A 7 -8.08 5.31 -13.66
C THR A 7 -9.22 5.69 -12.73
N ALA A 8 -10.46 5.33 -13.06
CA ALA A 8 -11.62 5.60 -12.22
C ALA A 8 -11.53 4.90 -10.85
N LEU A 9 -11.03 3.66 -10.81
CA LEU A 9 -10.80 2.94 -9.55
C LEU A 9 -9.72 3.60 -8.69
N ILE A 10 -8.60 3.97 -9.30
CA ILE A 10 -7.52 4.67 -8.61
C ILE A 10 -8.02 5.99 -8.03
N GLU A 11 -8.79 6.77 -8.80
CA GLU A 11 -9.36 8.03 -8.34
C GLU A 11 -10.33 7.83 -7.17
N ALA A 12 -11.24 6.86 -7.28
CA ALA A 12 -12.19 6.55 -6.21
C ALA A 12 -11.47 6.12 -4.93
N LEU A 13 -10.55 5.16 -5.03
CA LEU A 13 -9.81 4.63 -3.88
C LEU A 13 -8.85 5.64 -3.26
N SER A 14 -8.37 6.64 -4.02
CA SER A 14 -7.53 7.72 -3.47
C SER A 14 -8.28 8.58 -2.43
N LYS A 15 -9.62 8.54 -2.44
CA LYS A 15 -10.49 9.26 -1.51
C LYS A 15 -10.93 8.40 -0.33
N VAL A 16 -10.55 7.12 -0.28
CA VAL A 16 -10.97 6.15 0.75
C VAL A 16 -9.83 5.83 1.71
N THR A 17 -10.07 5.94 3.02
CA THR A 17 -9.08 5.58 4.06
C THR A 17 -8.77 4.08 4.06
N THR A 18 -7.53 3.74 4.44
CA THR A 18 -7.18 2.33 4.67
C THR A 18 -8.05 1.70 5.77
N ALA A 19 -8.42 2.45 6.81
CA ALA A 19 -9.35 2.02 7.85
C ALA A 19 -10.72 1.59 7.27
N THR A 20 -11.33 2.41 6.41
CA THR A 20 -12.57 2.06 5.70
C THR A 20 -12.40 0.80 4.84
N LEU A 21 -11.29 0.68 4.13
CA LEU A 21 -11.01 -0.50 3.30
C LEU A 21 -10.93 -1.78 4.12
N THR A 22 -10.24 -1.77 5.27
CA THR A 22 -10.20 -2.95 6.15
C THR A 22 -11.58 -3.33 6.67
N THR A 23 -12.45 -2.35 6.95
CA THR A 23 -13.83 -2.58 7.39
C THR A 23 -14.68 -3.19 6.28
N VAL A 24 -14.57 -2.71 5.04
CA VAL A 24 -15.27 -3.27 3.88
C VAL A 24 -14.79 -4.69 3.57
N LEU A 25 -13.48 -4.91 3.56
CA LEU A 25 -12.89 -6.24 3.33
C LEU A 25 -13.25 -7.23 4.46
N LEU A 26 -13.34 -6.77 5.70
CA LEU A 26 -13.82 -7.58 6.82
C LEU A 26 -15.23 -8.10 6.62
N LYS A 27 -16.15 -7.28 6.08
CA LYS A 27 -17.53 -7.69 5.73
C LYS A 27 -17.54 -8.78 4.65
N LYS A 28 -16.46 -8.90 3.86
CA LYS A 28 -16.24 -9.98 2.88
C LYS A 28 -15.51 -11.20 3.44
N GLY A 29 -15.20 -11.21 4.73
CA GLY A 29 -14.46 -12.29 5.39
C GLY A 29 -12.94 -12.18 5.28
N LEU A 30 -12.41 -11.11 4.67
CA LEU A 30 -10.97 -10.89 4.53
C LEU A 30 -10.44 -10.11 5.73
N ARG A 31 -9.58 -10.74 6.53
CA ARG A 31 -9.05 -10.18 7.79
C ARG A 31 -7.57 -9.80 7.71
N ASN A 32 -6.82 -10.47 6.85
CA ASN A 32 -5.36 -10.35 6.76
C ASN A 32 -4.98 -9.58 5.50
N VAL A 33 -5.28 -8.28 5.49
CA VAL A 33 -5.13 -7.40 4.31
C VAL A 33 -4.27 -6.17 4.56
N TRP A 34 -3.92 -5.88 5.82
CA TRP A 34 -3.04 -4.77 6.20
C TRP A 34 -1.59 -5.25 6.33
N LEU A 35 -0.69 -4.67 5.53
CA LEU A 35 0.72 -5.05 5.45
C LEU A 35 1.46 -4.52 6.68
N ARG A 36 1.61 -5.37 7.70
CA ARG A 36 2.26 -5.02 8.97
C ARG A 36 3.70 -4.56 8.73
N GLY A 37 4.11 -3.53 9.47
CA GLY A 37 5.45 -2.94 9.38
C GLY A 37 5.57 -1.86 8.31
N ALA A 38 4.67 -1.77 7.34
CA ALA A 38 4.71 -0.73 6.31
C ALA A 38 4.15 0.62 6.81
N ALA A 39 4.92 1.34 7.64
CA ALA A 39 4.58 2.68 8.13
C ALA A 39 5.18 3.77 7.22
N PRO A 40 4.51 4.93 7.04
CA PRO A 40 5.01 6.00 6.19
C PRO A 40 6.37 6.52 6.69
N LEU A 41 7.38 6.57 5.81
CA LEU A 41 8.71 7.08 6.14
C LEU A 41 8.68 8.56 6.55
N ASN A 42 7.71 9.30 6.02
CA ASN A 42 7.42 10.68 6.39
C ASN A 42 5.92 10.79 6.73
N PRO A 43 5.55 11.40 7.86
CA PRO A 43 4.14 11.66 8.17
C PRO A 43 3.48 12.58 7.15
N GLY A 44 2.18 12.44 6.92
CA GLY A 44 1.40 13.32 6.05
C GLY A 44 1.70 13.11 4.57
N GLN A 45 2.23 11.93 4.19
CA GLN A 45 2.34 11.56 2.79
C GLN A 45 0.94 11.44 2.18
N PRO A 46 0.75 11.83 0.90
CA PRO A 46 -0.55 11.71 0.27
C PRO A 46 -0.98 10.24 0.22
N ARG A 47 -2.30 10.00 0.27
CA ARG A 47 -2.83 8.68 -0.03
C ARG A 47 -2.52 8.33 -1.48
N LEU A 48 -1.99 7.12 -1.69
CA LEU A 48 -1.64 6.63 -3.03
C LEU A 48 -2.29 5.28 -3.28
N VAL A 49 -2.60 5.03 -4.54
CA VAL A 49 -3.24 3.81 -5.01
C VAL A 49 -2.51 3.34 -6.26
N GLY A 50 -2.27 2.04 -6.35
CA GLY A 50 -1.66 1.46 -7.54
C GLY A 50 -1.59 -0.06 -7.48
N ARG A 51 -1.36 -0.65 -8.65
CA ARG A 51 -1.18 -2.10 -8.79
C ARG A 51 0.15 -2.54 -8.17
N ALA A 52 0.11 -3.64 -7.43
CA ALA A 52 1.28 -4.25 -6.81
C ALA A 52 2.26 -4.75 -7.87
N PHE A 53 3.49 -4.27 -7.80
CA PHE A 53 4.66 -4.87 -8.42
C PHE A 53 5.50 -5.53 -7.32
N THR A 54 5.56 -6.86 -7.29
CA THR A 54 6.09 -7.58 -6.14
C THR A 54 7.57 -7.91 -6.27
N LEU A 55 8.32 -7.80 -5.17
CA LEU A 55 9.73 -8.20 -5.05
C LEU A 55 9.90 -9.20 -3.91
N ARG A 56 10.63 -10.29 -4.18
CA ARG A 56 10.85 -11.37 -3.22
C ARG A 56 12.30 -11.41 -2.74
N PHE A 57 12.49 -11.39 -1.43
CA PHE A 57 13.74 -11.74 -0.79
C PHE A 57 13.63 -13.04 0.02
N VAL A 58 14.77 -13.67 0.25
CA VAL A 58 14.95 -14.80 1.18
C VAL A 58 16.18 -14.54 2.06
N PRO A 59 16.43 -15.32 3.13
CA PRO A 59 17.60 -15.10 3.96
C PRO A 59 18.89 -15.13 3.14
N ALA A 60 19.87 -14.31 3.52
CA ALA A 60 21.20 -14.38 2.94
C ALA A 60 21.83 -15.76 3.14
N ARG A 61 22.62 -16.18 2.16
CA ARG A 61 23.69 -17.15 2.32
C ARG A 61 24.98 -16.50 1.88
N GLU A 62 26.02 -16.61 2.67
CA GLU A 62 27.30 -15.91 2.45
C GLU A 62 27.98 -16.32 1.13
N ASP A 63 27.66 -17.50 0.59
CA ASP A 63 28.17 -17.96 -0.71
C ASP A 63 27.43 -17.39 -1.93
N LEU A 64 26.23 -16.81 -1.74
CA LEU A 64 25.36 -16.31 -2.82
C LEU A 64 25.06 -14.80 -2.69
N ALA A 65 24.88 -14.31 -1.47
CA ALA A 65 24.58 -12.92 -1.14
C ALA A 65 25.86 -12.08 -1.07
N THR A 66 26.66 -12.14 -2.13
CA THR A 66 27.89 -11.35 -2.25
C THR A 66 27.62 -10.09 -3.08
N PRO A 67 28.48 -9.05 -3.03
CA PRO A 67 28.32 -7.86 -3.86
C PRO A 67 28.24 -8.15 -5.37
N GLU A 68 28.85 -9.23 -5.85
CA GLU A 68 28.79 -9.68 -7.25
C GLU A 68 27.37 -9.99 -7.71
N SER A 69 26.47 -10.38 -6.79
CA SER A 69 25.05 -10.62 -7.08
C SER A 69 24.33 -9.38 -7.62
N TRP A 70 24.83 -8.17 -7.35
CA TRP A 70 24.23 -6.93 -7.85
C TRP A 70 24.32 -6.77 -9.37
N SER A 71 25.24 -7.50 -10.02
CA SER A 71 25.40 -7.54 -11.48
C SER A 71 24.58 -8.65 -12.15
N SER A 72 23.83 -9.44 -11.37
CA SER A 72 22.95 -10.48 -11.91
C SER A 72 21.87 -9.88 -12.82
N PRO A 73 21.52 -10.55 -13.94
CA PRO A 73 20.34 -10.20 -14.73
C PRO A 73 19.06 -10.26 -13.89
N ILE A 74 18.99 -11.17 -12.93
CA ILE A 74 17.93 -11.21 -11.94
C ILE A 74 18.41 -10.41 -10.72
N SER A 75 18.06 -9.12 -10.70
CA SER A 75 18.46 -8.19 -9.65
C SER A 75 17.39 -7.13 -9.42
N THR A 76 17.51 -6.42 -8.30
CA THR A 76 16.65 -5.27 -8.01
C THR A 76 16.75 -4.17 -9.06
N ARG A 77 17.90 -4.04 -9.76
CA ARG A 77 18.05 -3.07 -10.85
C ARG A 77 17.18 -3.45 -12.04
N ALA A 78 17.27 -4.71 -12.47
CA ALA A 78 16.44 -5.22 -13.56
C ALA A 78 14.93 -5.16 -13.21
N ALA A 79 14.57 -5.48 -11.97
CA ALA A 79 13.20 -5.37 -11.50
C ALA A 79 12.66 -3.92 -11.59
N ILE A 80 13.45 -2.92 -11.17
CA ILE A 80 13.07 -1.49 -11.31
C ILE A 80 12.87 -1.12 -12.78
N GLU A 81 13.71 -1.63 -13.69
CA GLU A 81 13.52 -1.38 -15.12
C GLU A 81 12.29 -2.07 -15.72
N ALA A 82 11.74 -3.08 -15.04
CA ALA A 82 10.49 -3.74 -15.43
C ALA A 82 9.24 -3.10 -14.81
N MET A 83 9.39 -2.15 -13.87
CA MET A 83 8.24 -1.52 -13.20
C MET A 83 7.43 -0.65 -14.18
N PRO A 84 6.11 -0.88 -14.28
CA PRO A 84 5.19 0.03 -14.97
C PRO A 84 5.07 1.38 -14.25
N GLU A 85 4.79 2.44 -14.99
CA GLU A 85 4.41 3.72 -14.41
C GLU A 85 3.14 3.56 -13.54
N GLY A 86 3.10 4.26 -12.40
CA GLY A 86 1.99 4.24 -11.45
C GLY A 86 1.90 3.00 -10.55
N CYS A 87 2.75 1.98 -10.72
CA CYS A 87 2.70 0.82 -9.84
C CYS A 87 3.15 1.16 -8.41
N ILE A 88 2.69 0.38 -7.43
CA ILE A 88 3.24 0.37 -6.07
C ILE A 88 4.17 -0.84 -5.96
N CYS A 89 5.44 -0.59 -5.69
CA CYS A 89 6.41 -1.66 -5.47
C CYS A 89 6.20 -2.23 -4.07
N VAL A 90 5.84 -3.51 -3.97
CA VAL A 90 5.64 -4.22 -2.70
C VAL A 90 6.78 -5.22 -2.52
N THR A 91 7.58 -5.02 -1.49
CA THR A 91 8.78 -5.83 -1.24
C THR A 91 8.66 -6.62 0.06
N ASP A 92 8.65 -7.94 -0.07
CA ASP A 92 8.76 -8.87 1.06
C ASP A 92 10.22 -9.03 1.46
N ALA A 93 10.54 -8.45 2.61
CA ALA A 93 11.83 -8.53 3.27
C ALA A 93 11.78 -9.43 4.52
N MET A 94 10.71 -10.22 4.67
CA MET A 94 10.48 -11.12 5.81
C MET A 94 10.54 -10.44 7.19
N GLY A 95 10.25 -9.14 7.26
CA GLY A 95 10.38 -8.36 8.49
C GLY A 95 11.82 -8.08 8.95
N VAL A 96 12.83 -8.34 8.10
CA VAL A 96 14.24 -8.07 8.42
C VAL A 96 14.46 -6.56 8.60
N SER A 97 15.04 -6.20 9.75
CA SER A 97 15.17 -4.80 10.20
C SER A 97 16.60 -4.31 10.36
N ASP A 98 17.59 -5.14 10.06
CA ASP A 98 19.02 -4.83 10.16
C ASP A 98 19.73 -4.70 8.80
N ALA A 99 19.03 -4.95 7.68
CA ALA A 99 19.56 -4.83 6.32
C ALA A 99 18.60 -4.06 5.39
N GLY A 100 19.07 -2.94 4.84
CA GLY A 100 18.27 -2.06 3.99
C GLY A 100 18.05 -2.60 2.59
N ILE A 101 16.79 -2.82 2.18
CA ILE A 101 16.44 -3.37 0.86
C ILE A 101 16.70 -2.39 -0.29
N PHE A 102 16.56 -1.10 -0.02
CA PHE A 102 16.72 -0.02 -0.99
C PHE A 102 17.41 1.19 -0.35
N GLY A 103 18.28 1.81 -1.13
CA GLY A 103 18.91 3.10 -0.84
C GLY A 103 18.54 4.16 -1.87
N ASP A 104 19.14 5.33 -1.73
CA ASP A 104 18.83 6.53 -2.50
C ASP A 104 18.89 6.36 -4.03
N ILE A 105 19.91 5.69 -4.57
CA ILE A 105 20.07 5.47 -6.02
C ILE A 105 18.89 4.68 -6.60
N LEU A 106 18.47 3.63 -5.92
CA LEU A 106 17.39 2.75 -6.38
C LEU A 106 16.04 3.47 -6.26
N CYS A 107 15.80 4.17 -5.15
CA CYS A 107 14.62 5.00 -4.99
C CYS A 107 14.56 6.15 -6.02
N ALA A 108 15.69 6.78 -6.34
CA ALA A 108 15.77 7.83 -7.34
C ALA A 108 15.41 7.29 -8.72
N ARG A 109 15.86 6.08 -9.06
CA ARG A 109 15.51 5.43 -10.32
C ARG A 109 14.02 5.07 -10.37
N MET A 110 13.45 4.51 -9.31
CA MET A 110 12.01 4.24 -9.20
C MET A 110 11.19 5.52 -9.41
N LYS A 111 11.60 6.64 -8.79
CA LYS A 111 10.93 7.93 -9.00
C LYS A 111 10.97 8.37 -10.46
N LYS A 112 12.12 8.24 -11.13
CA LYS A 112 12.27 8.58 -12.56
C LYS A 112 11.46 7.67 -13.49
N ARG A 113 11.14 6.45 -13.04
CA ARG A 113 10.29 5.49 -13.75
C ARG A 113 8.79 5.71 -13.52
N GLY A 114 8.42 6.68 -12.69
CA GLY A 114 7.02 6.96 -12.36
C GLY A 114 6.39 5.96 -11.41
N VAL A 115 7.19 5.22 -10.62
CA VAL A 115 6.67 4.35 -9.56
C VAL A 115 5.96 5.22 -8.51
N ALA A 116 4.74 4.83 -8.12
CA ALA A 116 3.91 5.62 -7.21
C ALA A 116 4.45 5.59 -5.78
N ALA A 117 4.81 4.41 -5.28
CA ALA A 117 5.36 4.24 -3.93
C ALA A 117 6.19 2.96 -3.80
N LEU A 118 7.04 2.92 -2.77
CA LEU A 118 7.64 1.70 -2.23
C LEU A 118 6.93 1.32 -0.92
N VAL A 119 6.54 0.05 -0.80
CA VAL A 119 5.92 -0.56 0.38
C VAL A 119 6.72 -1.79 0.76
N THR A 120 7.13 -1.92 2.02
CA THR A 120 7.87 -3.08 2.51
C THR A 120 7.64 -3.31 3.99
N ASP A 121 7.78 -4.56 4.42
CA ASP A 121 7.88 -4.93 5.84
C ASP A 121 9.33 -4.92 6.36
N GLY A 122 10.31 -4.60 5.51
CA GLY A 122 11.70 -4.40 5.88
C GLY A 122 12.06 -2.93 6.09
N VAL A 123 13.36 -2.65 6.10
CA VAL A 123 13.92 -1.32 6.30
C VAL A 123 14.57 -0.79 5.03
N VAL A 124 14.66 0.54 4.92
CA VAL A 124 15.45 1.21 3.87
C VAL A 124 16.80 1.68 4.43
N ARG A 125 17.71 2.08 3.54
CA ARG A 125 18.98 2.71 3.91
C ARG A 125 19.15 4.06 3.21
N ASP A 126 20.20 4.80 3.54
CA ASP A 126 20.52 6.10 2.93
C ASP A 126 19.34 7.10 3.05
N VAL A 127 18.67 7.12 4.21
CA VAL A 127 17.36 7.78 4.39
C VAL A 127 17.32 9.26 3.98
N ALA A 128 18.42 10.00 4.18
CA ALA A 128 18.52 11.39 3.74
C ALA A 128 18.41 11.50 2.21
N GLY A 129 19.12 10.63 1.49
CA GLY A 129 19.06 10.55 0.03
C GLY A 129 17.70 10.02 -0.45
N VAL A 130 17.16 8.97 0.19
CA VAL A 130 15.81 8.44 -0.11
C VAL A 130 14.75 9.54 0.00
N ARG A 131 14.76 10.33 1.06
CA ARG A 131 13.86 11.50 1.22
C ARG A 131 14.06 12.53 0.12
N ALA A 132 15.31 12.84 -0.23
CA ALA A 132 15.62 13.80 -1.29
C ALA A 132 15.12 13.36 -2.69
N THR A 133 14.88 12.06 -2.91
CA THR A 133 14.31 11.58 -4.18
C THR A 133 12.86 12.01 -4.38
N GLY A 134 12.10 12.26 -3.31
CA GLY A 134 10.66 12.49 -3.37
C GLY A 134 9.84 11.26 -3.77
N LEU A 135 10.39 10.05 -3.67
CA LEU A 135 9.63 8.80 -3.75
C LEU A 135 8.88 8.59 -2.41
N PRO A 136 7.55 8.42 -2.42
CA PRO A 136 6.79 8.00 -1.25
C PRO A 136 7.19 6.58 -0.81
N VAL A 137 7.47 6.40 0.49
CA VAL A 137 7.92 5.12 1.06
C VAL A 137 7.12 4.77 2.31
N TRP A 138 6.71 3.50 2.40
CA TRP A 138 6.19 2.85 3.61
C TRP A 138 7.09 1.66 3.96
N CYS A 139 7.69 1.68 5.15
CA CYS A 139 8.68 0.69 5.59
C CYS A 139 8.70 0.56 7.11
N SER A 140 9.33 -0.50 7.62
CA SER A 140 9.47 -0.77 9.07
C SER A 140 10.55 0.08 9.75
N GLY A 141 11.32 0.87 9.01
CA GLY A 141 12.36 1.73 9.56
C GLY A 141 13.57 1.90 8.66
N VAL A 142 14.73 2.16 9.28
CA VAL A 142 15.99 2.45 8.58
C VAL A 142 17.13 1.63 9.18
N ALA A 143 17.96 1.03 8.32
CA ALA A 143 19.22 0.40 8.71
C ALA A 143 20.32 0.74 7.70
N ALA A 144 21.56 0.94 8.18
CA ALA A 144 22.69 1.28 7.32
C ALA A 144 23.21 0.12 6.43
N PRO A 145 23.25 -1.15 6.89
CA PRO A 145 23.78 -2.25 6.09
C PRO A 145 23.04 -2.46 4.75
N PRO A 146 23.73 -2.90 3.69
CA PRO A 146 23.08 -3.28 2.44
C PRO A 146 22.19 -4.52 2.62
N SER A 147 21.21 -4.70 1.74
CA SER A 147 20.36 -5.90 1.70
C SER A 147 21.15 -7.19 1.75
N VAL A 148 22.24 -7.32 0.99
CA VAL A 148 23.09 -8.54 0.93
C VAL A 148 23.73 -8.92 2.26
N ALA A 149 23.71 -8.04 3.28
CA ALA A 149 24.16 -8.39 4.62
C ALA A 149 23.21 -9.37 5.35
N GLY A 150 21.95 -9.46 4.95
CA GLY A 150 20.96 -10.34 5.58
C GLY A 150 19.91 -10.94 4.64
N LEU A 151 19.86 -10.50 3.38
CA LEU A 151 18.84 -10.84 2.41
C LEU A 151 19.44 -11.16 1.03
N THR A 152 18.86 -12.14 0.35
CA THR A 152 19.13 -12.46 -1.05
C THR A 152 17.91 -12.08 -1.88
N PHE A 153 18.09 -11.27 -2.92
CA PHE A 153 17.03 -11.01 -3.90
C PHE A 153 16.80 -12.26 -4.75
N VAL A 154 15.55 -12.71 -4.85
CA VAL A 154 15.20 -13.94 -5.58
C VAL A 154 14.62 -13.62 -6.94
N ASN A 155 13.51 -12.87 -6.98
CA ASN A 155 12.79 -12.57 -8.21
C ASN A 155 11.81 -11.39 -8.02
N TRP A 156 11.18 -10.97 -9.12
CA TRP A 156 10.05 -10.04 -9.12
C TRP A 156 8.82 -10.65 -9.81
N GLN A 157 7.65 -10.08 -9.55
CA GLN A 157 6.36 -10.50 -10.13
C GLN A 157 5.98 -11.95 -9.79
N GLU A 158 6.27 -12.36 -8.55
CA GLU A 158 5.81 -13.60 -7.93
C GLU A 158 4.96 -13.29 -6.68
N PRO A 159 4.16 -14.24 -6.17
CA PRO A 159 3.49 -14.07 -4.89
C PRO A 159 4.49 -13.88 -3.73
N VAL A 160 4.20 -12.93 -2.86
CA VAL A 160 5.05 -12.57 -1.70
C VAL A 160 4.26 -12.48 -0.40
N ALA A 161 4.94 -12.50 0.75
CA ALA A 161 4.34 -12.50 2.09
C ALA A 161 4.65 -11.21 2.88
N CYS A 162 4.58 -10.05 2.23
CA CYS A 162 4.94 -8.76 2.83
C CYS A 162 4.05 -8.43 4.04
N GLY A 163 4.66 -8.25 5.21
CA GLY A 163 3.96 -7.93 6.45
C GLY A 163 3.03 -9.07 6.89
N GLY A 164 3.30 -10.30 6.44
CA GLY A 164 2.46 -11.47 6.63
C GLY A 164 1.14 -11.43 5.84
N VAL A 165 1.01 -10.57 4.84
CA VAL A 165 -0.10 -10.55 3.88
C VAL A 165 0.36 -11.20 2.58
N ALA A 166 -0.44 -12.11 2.02
CA ALA A 166 -0.17 -12.69 0.72
C ALA A 166 -0.51 -11.65 -0.37
N VAL A 167 0.51 -11.16 -1.06
CA VAL A 167 0.37 -10.17 -2.13
C VAL A 167 0.70 -10.83 -3.46
N TYR A 168 -0.26 -10.77 -4.40
CA TYR A 168 -0.06 -11.25 -5.75
C TYR A 168 0.22 -10.08 -6.69
N PRO A 169 1.03 -10.27 -7.74
CA PRO A 169 1.22 -9.25 -8.78
C PRO A 169 -0.13 -8.76 -9.33
N GLY A 170 -0.31 -7.44 -9.38
CA GLY A 170 -1.55 -6.83 -9.87
C GLY A 170 -2.70 -6.71 -8.87
N ASP A 171 -2.54 -7.18 -7.62
CA ASP A 171 -3.44 -6.75 -6.54
C ASP A 171 -3.39 -5.23 -6.38
N MET A 172 -4.47 -4.62 -5.88
CA MET A 172 -4.53 -3.18 -5.68
C MET A 172 -4.03 -2.85 -4.28
N ILE A 173 -3.07 -1.93 -4.17
CA ILE A 173 -2.55 -1.45 -2.90
C ILE A 173 -3.04 -0.03 -2.69
N VAL A 174 -3.51 0.26 -1.48
CA VAL A 174 -3.83 1.60 -1.01
C VAL A 174 -2.95 1.90 0.19
N VAL A 175 -2.28 3.04 0.18
CA VAL A 175 -1.41 3.48 1.28
C VAL A 175 -1.81 4.86 1.77
N ASP A 176 -1.85 5.04 3.09
CA ASP A 176 -1.98 6.34 3.76
C ASP A 176 -1.21 6.34 5.10
N ASP A 177 -1.46 7.31 5.97
CA ASP A 177 -0.71 7.44 7.22
C ASP A 177 -0.89 6.24 8.17
N ASP A 178 -1.98 5.48 8.05
CA ASP A 178 -2.22 4.26 8.85
C ASP A 178 -1.51 3.02 8.27
N GLY A 179 -0.85 3.15 7.11
CA GLY A 179 -0.02 2.09 6.51
C GLY A 179 -0.53 1.66 5.14
N ALA A 180 -0.40 0.37 4.83
CA ALA A 180 -0.71 -0.20 3.52
C ALA A 180 -1.77 -1.31 3.59
N VAL A 181 -2.79 -1.24 2.73
CA VAL A 181 -3.85 -2.25 2.62
C VAL A 181 -3.90 -2.82 1.21
N LEU A 182 -4.02 -4.14 1.14
CA LEU A 182 -4.25 -4.89 -0.08
C LEU A 182 -5.75 -5.10 -0.33
N ILE A 183 -6.14 -4.90 -1.59
CA ILE A 183 -7.43 -5.28 -2.13
C ILE A 183 -7.16 -6.33 -3.23
N PRO A 184 -7.69 -7.56 -3.12
CA PRO A 184 -7.49 -8.58 -4.15
C PRO A 184 -8.00 -8.08 -5.50
N ALA A 185 -7.25 -8.36 -6.58
CA ALA A 185 -7.55 -7.85 -7.91
C ALA A 185 -8.98 -8.17 -8.38
N ALA A 186 -9.50 -9.36 -8.04
CA ALA A 186 -10.84 -9.80 -8.40
C ALA A 186 -11.98 -9.08 -7.65
N LEU A 187 -11.67 -8.41 -6.54
CA LEU A 187 -12.65 -7.72 -5.68
C LEU A 187 -12.57 -6.20 -5.79
N VAL A 188 -11.61 -5.65 -6.55
CA VAL A 188 -11.31 -4.22 -6.54
C VAL A 188 -12.49 -3.33 -6.93
N GLU A 189 -13.27 -3.72 -7.94
CA GLU A 189 -14.43 -2.95 -8.38
C GLU A 189 -15.53 -2.90 -7.30
N GLU A 190 -15.83 -4.06 -6.72
CA GLU A 190 -16.85 -4.17 -5.67
C GLU A 190 -16.42 -3.44 -4.39
N VAL A 191 -15.15 -3.58 -4.00
CA VAL A 191 -14.59 -2.92 -2.82
C VAL A 191 -14.55 -1.41 -3.01
N ALA A 192 -14.14 -0.91 -4.18
CA ALA A 192 -14.12 0.53 -4.46
C ALA A 192 -15.53 1.14 -4.35
N ALA A 193 -16.55 0.49 -4.91
CA ALA A 193 -17.93 0.96 -4.82
C ALA A 193 -18.44 0.97 -3.37
N GLN A 194 -18.23 -0.11 -2.62
CA GLN A 194 -18.68 -0.21 -1.22
C GLN A 194 -17.94 0.76 -0.30
N ALA A 195 -16.63 0.93 -0.51
CA ALA A 195 -15.81 1.78 0.33
C ALA A 195 -16.07 3.27 0.07
N THR A 196 -16.33 3.66 -1.19
CA THR A 196 -16.77 5.02 -1.52
C THR A 196 -18.10 5.36 -0.83
N GLU A 197 -19.05 4.41 -0.81
CA GLU A 197 -20.31 4.60 -0.10
C GLU A 197 -20.14 4.66 1.42
N GLN A 198 -19.22 3.85 1.97
CA GLN A 198 -18.89 3.84 3.39
C GLN A 198 -18.28 5.18 3.82
N GLU A 199 -17.33 5.73 3.06
CA GLU A 199 -16.75 7.07 3.31
C GLU A 199 -17.81 8.16 3.26
N ARG A 200 -18.73 8.12 2.29
CA ARG A 200 -19.83 9.09 2.21
C ARG A 200 -20.75 9.02 3.44
N LEU A 201 -21.08 7.80 3.88
CA LEU A 201 -21.87 7.59 5.09
C LEU A 201 -21.12 8.11 6.33
N GLU A 202 -19.83 7.81 6.45
CA GLU A 202 -19.03 8.24 7.60
C GLU A 202 -18.83 9.75 7.63
N GLY A 203 -18.66 10.41 6.48
CA GLY A 203 -18.67 11.87 6.39
C GLY A 203 -19.98 12.48 6.90
N TRP A 204 -21.13 11.93 6.47
CA TRP A 204 -22.43 12.36 7.00
C TRP A 204 -22.56 12.09 8.51
N ILE A 205 -22.08 10.95 9.00
CA ILE A 205 -22.08 10.61 10.43
C ILE A 205 -21.23 11.61 11.21
N MET A 206 -20.06 12.01 10.70
CA MET A 206 -19.22 13.02 11.31
C MET A 206 -19.93 14.37 11.38
N ASP A 207 -20.63 14.80 10.32
CA ASP A 207 -21.46 16.02 10.37
C ASP A 207 -22.52 15.95 11.48
N GLN A 208 -23.12 14.78 11.73
CA GLN A 208 -24.06 14.59 12.83
C GLN A 208 -23.38 14.60 14.21
N VAL A 209 -22.18 14.03 14.32
CA VAL A 209 -21.36 14.07 15.53
C VAL A 209 -21.00 15.53 15.88
N ASP A 210 -20.61 16.33 14.90
CA ASP A 210 -20.29 17.75 15.08
C ASP A 210 -21.51 18.59 15.50
N GLN A 211 -22.71 18.13 15.17
CA GLN A 211 -23.98 18.68 15.64
C GLN A 211 -24.40 18.18 17.04
N GLY A 212 -23.60 17.30 17.66
CA GLY A 212 -23.84 16.78 19.01
C GLY A 212 -24.82 15.60 19.07
N VAL A 213 -25.11 14.93 17.95
CA VAL A 213 -25.98 13.75 17.94
C VAL A 213 -25.29 12.58 18.65
N PRO A 214 -25.93 11.89 19.62
CA PRO A 214 -25.33 10.76 20.31
C PRO A 214 -25.00 9.57 19.40
N LEU A 215 -23.88 8.89 19.70
CA LEU A 215 -23.42 7.72 18.92
C LEU A 215 -24.38 6.53 18.88
N PRO A 216 -25.08 6.14 19.97
CA PRO A 216 -25.99 5.00 19.93
C PRO A 216 -27.10 5.18 18.89
N GLY A 217 -27.12 4.32 17.88
CA GLY A 217 -28.06 4.41 16.77
C GLY A 217 -27.64 5.37 15.65
N LEU A 218 -26.58 6.15 15.82
CA LEU A 218 -25.91 6.90 14.75
C LEU A 218 -24.77 6.08 14.12
N TYR A 219 -23.94 5.42 14.95
CA TYR A 219 -22.83 4.59 14.51
C TYR A 219 -22.78 3.27 15.31
N PRO A 220 -23.22 2.11 14.74
CA PRO A 220 -23.82 1.99 13.41
C PRO A 220 -25.23 2.61 13.36
N PRO A 221 -25.66 3.09 12.17
CA PRO A 221 -26.94 3.78 12.03
C PRO A 221 -28.11 2.81 12.16
N ASN A 222 -29.10 3.20 12.98
CA ASN A 222 -30.39 2.54 13.11
C ASN A 222 -31.31 2.85 11.90
N ALA A 223 -32.55 2.36 11.92
CA ALA A 223 -33.49 2.58 10.82
C ALA A 223 -33.79 4.08 10.56
N GLU A 224 -33.90 4.88 11.62
CA GLU A 224 -34.16 6.32 11.51
C GLU A 224 -32.98 7.06 10.86
N ASN A 225 -31.76 6.84 11.34
CA ASN A 225 -30.58 7.50 10.79
C ASN A 225 -30.23 7.00 9.39
N LYS A 226 -30.54 5.74 9.05
CA LYS A 226 -30.49 5.25 7.66
C LYS A 226 -31.44 6.01 6.74
N ALA A 227 -32.66 6.32 7.21
CA ALA A 227 -33.62 7.10 6.43
C ALA A 227 -33.15 8.55 6.24
N LYS A 228 -32.60 9.18 7.29
CA LYS A 228 -32.00 10.53 7.20
C LYS A 228 -30.85 10.58 6.21
N TYR A 229 -29.93 9.62 6.29
CA TYR A 229 -28.83 9.51 5.33
C TYR A 229 -29.32 9.29 3.89
N ALA A 230 -30.33 8.43 3.69
CA ALA A 230 -30.92 8.23 2.37
C ALA A 230 -31.53 9.53 1.79
N ALA A 231 -32.21 10.33 2.62
CA ALA A 231 -32.72 11.63 2.22
C ALA A 231 -31.61 12.64 1.91
N PHE A 232 -30.54 12.68 2.71
CA PHE A 232 -29.35 13.48 2.46
C PHE A 232 -28.72 13.15 1.10
N LYS A 233 -28.55 11.87 0.80
CA LYS A 233 -28.01 11.42 -0.49
C LYS A 233 -28.86 11.83 -1.68
N ALA A 234 -30.18 11.80 -1.55
CA ALA A 234 -31.11 12.17 -2.63
C ALA A 234 -31.15 13.69 -2.88
N GLY A 235 -30.74 14.50 -1.91
CA GLY A 235 -30.68 15.96 -2.01
C GLY A 235 -29.34 16.51 -2.50
N GLN A 236 -28.33 15.66 -2.71
CA GLN A 236 -27.06 16.06 -3.33
C GLN A 236 -27.17 15.97 -4.86
N PRO A 237 -26.67 16.97 -5.61
CA PRO A 237 -26.61 16.92 -7.07
C PRO A 237 -25.67 15.82 -7.58
#